data_AF-A0AAV3UBX8-F1
#
_entry.id   AF-A0AAV3UBX8-F1
#
_cell.length_a   1.000
_cell.length_b   1.000
_cell.length_c   1.000
_cell.angle_alpha   90.00
_cell.angle_beta   90.00
_cell.angle_gamma   90.00
#
_symmetry.space_group_name_H-M   'P 1'
#
loop_
_entity.id
_entity.type
_entity.pdbx_description
1 polymer ?
#
loop_
_entity_poly.entity_id
_entity_poly.type
_entity_poly.pdbx_seq_one_letter_code
_entity_poly.pdbx_strand_id
1 'polypeptide(L)'
;MQNNSYEYENGLCQPVEFATISAANWVRDQFFDAVRPEDDARTLEVVLSADTPKHCMDEIIRVQRESFEEVEGHKYGQEPLTSFEKSKLDFSKASLFHARSVKAIASYYGVLDWIAFYDPSLTTSEHIGLYQHESADGVSMREMPTEMMV
;
A
#
# COMPACT_ATOMS: atom_id res chain seq x y z
N MET A 1 -17.67 -13.61 -10.68
CA MET A 1 -17.22 -14.23 -9.41
C MET A 1 -15.90 -14.91 -9.71
N GLN A 2 -14.77 -14.21 -9.58
CA GLN A 2 -13.46 -14.83 -9.74
C GLN A 2 -13.17 -15.64 -8.46
N ASN A 3 -12.99 -16.95 -8.64
CA ASN A 3 -12.49 -17.84 -7.60
C ASN A 3 -10.97 -17.61 -7.47
N ASN A 4 -10.54 -16.85 -6.47
CA ASN A 4 -9.16 -16.96 -5.98
C ASN A 4 -9.12 -18.16 -5.01
N SER A 5 -8.98 -19.35 -5.59
CA SER A 5 -8.48 -20.51 -4.86
C SER A 5 -7.01 -20.26 -4.55
N TYR A 6 -6.69 -19.96 -3.29
CA TYR A 6 -5.32 -20.02 -2.79
C TYR A 6 -4.88 -21.48 -2.85
N GLU A 7 -4.35 -21.90 -4.00
CA GLU A 7 -3.84 -23.26 -4.19
C GLU A 7 -2.56 -23.43 -3.37
N TYR A 8 -2.60 -24.40 -2.46
CA TYR A 8 -1.45 -24.82 -1.65
C TYR A 8 -0.51 -25.66 -2.51
N GLU A 9 0.23 -25.05 -3.44
CA GLU A 9 1.29 -25.78 -4.14
C GLU A 9 2.53 -25.91 -3.23
N ASN A 10 2.92 -27.16 -2.95
CA ASN A 10 4.19 -27.56 -2.33
C ASN A 10 4.38 -27.36 -0.81
N GLY A 11 3.32 -27.21 -0.01
CA GLY A 11 3.47 -27.06 1.45
C GLY A 11 4.08 -25.72 1.87
N LEU A 12 4.11 -24.76 0.95
CA LEU A 12 4.42 -23.36 1.19
C LEU A 12 3.09 -22.61 1.12
N CYS A 13 2.63 -22.04 2.23
CA CYS A 13 1.53 -21.09 2.18
C CYS A 13 2.03 -19.89 1.37
N GLN A 14 1.36 -19.57 0.26
CA GLN A 14 1.65 -18.35 -0.49
C GLN A 14 1.45 -17.15 0.45
N PRO A 15 2.28 -16.10 0.35
CA PRO A 15 2.07 -14.87 1.11
C PRO A 15 0.68 -14.31 0.84
N VAL A 16 0.03 -13.80 1.88
CA VAL A 16 -1.26 -13.11 1.74
C VAL A 16 -0.98 -11.61 1.65
N GLU A 17 -1.24 -11.03 0.49
CA GLU A 17 -1.10 -9.59 0.25
C GLU A 17 -2.31 -8.83 0.78
N PHE A 18 -2.07 -7.75 1.53
CA PHE A 18 -3.07 -6.82 2.05
C PHE A 18 -2.99 -5.47 1.33
N ALA A 19 -4.10 -4.74 1.26
CA ALA A 19 -4.10 -3.41 0.66
C ALA A 19 -3.43 -2.36 1.57
N THR A 20 -3.29 -2.66 2.86
CA THR A 20 -2.71 -1.73 3.83
C THR A 20 -1.73 -2.38 4.81
N ILE A 21 -0.68 -1.64 5.18
CA ILE A 21 0.28 -2.08 6.21
C ILE A 21 -0.42 -2.25 7.56
N SER A 22 -1.40 -1.41 7.89
CA SER A 22 -2.17 -1.53 9.12
C SER A 22 -2.93 -2.85 9.19
N ALA A 23 -3.54 -3.30 8.08
CA ALA A 23 -4.22 -4.58 8.02
C ALA A 23 -3.23 -5.76 8.12
N ALA A 24 -2.10 -5.67 7.41
CA ALA A 24 -1.03 -6.69 7.52
C ALA A 24 -0.49 -6.81 8.95
N ASN A 25 -0.20 -5.68 9.61
CA ASN A 25 0.29 -5.65 10.99
C ASN A 25 -0.77 -6.11 11.99
N TRP A 26 -2.04 -5.78 11.78
CA TRP A 26 -3.11 -6.32 12.60
C TRP A 26 -3.14 -7.85 12.53
N VAL A 27 -2.97 -8.44 11.35
CA VAL A 27 -2.87 -9.90 11.20
C VAL A 27 -1.65 -10.45 11.92
N ARG A 28 -0.48 -9.81 11.80
CA ARG A 28 0.74 -10.20 12.54
C ARG A 28 0.52 -10.18 14.05
N ASP A 29 -0.18 -9.18 14.57
CA ASP A 29 -0.46 -9.04 15.99
C ASP A 29 -1.48 -10.06 16.50
N GLN A 30 -2.56 -10.29 15.74
CA GLN A 30 -3.65 -11.19 16.16
C GLN A 30 -3.35 -12.67 15.90
N PHE A 31 -2.58 -12.98 14.86
CA PHE A 31 -2.25 -14.33 14.43
C PHE A 31 -0.76 -14.60 14.48
N PHE A 32 -0.05 -14.05 15.48
CA PHE A 32 1.40 -14.18 15.62
C PHE A 32 1.88 -15.65 15.52
N ASP A 33 1.14 -16.61 16.10
CA ASP A 33 1.46 -18.04 16.06
C ASP A 33 1.34 -18.66 14.65
N ALA A 34 0.57 -18.03 13.77
CA ALA A 34 0.37 -18.43 12.39
C ALA A 34 1.32 -17.71 11.42
N VAL A 35 1.99 -16.63 11.84
CA VAL A 35 2.96 -15.90 11.01
C VAL A 35 4.33 -16.55 11.12
N ARG A 36 5.04 -16.65 9.99
CA ARG A 36 6.38 -17.24 9.96
C ARG A 36 7.40 -16.29 10.59
N PRO A 37 8.46 -16.81 11.25
CA PRO A 37 9.53 -15.99 11.80
C PRO A 37 10.29 -15.17 10.75
N GLU A 38 10.27 -15.60 9.48
CA GLU A 38 10.93 -14.91 8.37
C GLU A 38 10.07 -13.80 7.73
N ASP A 39 8.85 -13.59 8.23
CA ASP A 39 7.97 -12.53 7.75
C ASP A 39 8.56 -11.14 8.00
N ASP A 40 8.50 -10.28 6.99
CA ASP A 40 8.99 -8.91 7.08
C ASP A 40 7.82 -7.95 7.36
N ALA A 41 7.77 -7.42 8.58
CA ALA A 41 6.71 -6.51 9.03
C ALA A 41 6.63 -5.19 8.22
N ARG A 42 7.62 -4.90 7.37
CA ARG A 42 7.61 -3.73 6.48
C ARG A 42 6.74 -3.95 5.25
N THR A 43 6.51 -5.19 4.84
CA THR A 43 5.79 -5.49 3.61
C THR A 43 4.27 -5.59 3.82
N LEU A 44 3.54 -5.45 2.72
CA LEU A 44 2.10 -5.71 2.65
C LEU A 44 1.75 -7.21 2.62
N GLU A 45 2.76 -8.06 2.49
CA GLU A 45 2.60 -9.50 2.38
C GLU A 45 2.83 -10.15 3.74
N VAL A 46 1.86 -10.91 4.24
CA VAL A 46 2.02 -11.70 5.46
C VAL A 46 2.32 -13.14 5.07
N VAL A 47 3.48 -13.63 5.47
CA VAL A 47 3.91 -15.01 5.23
C VAL A 47 3.40 -15.91 6.35
N LEU A 48 2.45 -16.78 6.04
CA LEU A 48 1.82 -17.67 7.00
C LEU A 48 2.49 -19.05 7.07
N SER A 49 2.34 -19.71 8.21
CA SER A 49 2.76 -21.09 8.42
C SER A 49 1.87 -22.03 7.61
N ALA A 50 2.45 -23.11 7.07
CA ALA A 50 1.71 -24.14 6.35
C ALA A 50 0.67 -24.85 7.25
N ASP A 51 0.90 -24.85 8.57
CA ASP A 51 0.03 -25.48 9.56
C ASP A 51 -1.07 -24.54 10.07
N THR A 52 -1.24 -23.36 9.46
CA THR A 52 -2.25 -22.38 9.89
C THR A 52 -3.64 -23.00 9.86
N PRO A 53 -4.37 -23.04 10.99
CA PRO A 53 -5.71 -23.62 11.04
C PRO A 53 -6.67 -22.91 10.07
N LYS A 54 -7.56 -23.69 9.44
CA LYS A 54 -8.53 -23.16 8.46
C LYS A 54 -9.35 -21.97 8.98
N HIS A 55 -9.77 -22.01 10.26
CA HIS A 55 -10.56 -20.92 10.83
C HIS A 55 -9.76 -19.61 10.95
N CYS A 56 -8.45 -19.68 11.18
CA CYS A 56 -7.56 -18.51 11.10
C CYS A 56 -7.42 -18.04 9.65
N MET A 57 -7.27 -18.96 8.69
CA MET A 57 -7.20 -18.59 7.27
C MET A 57 -8.46 -17.87 6.78
N ASP A 58 -9.65 -18.37 7.14
CA ASP A 58 -10.92 -17.75 6.76
C ASP A 58 -11.05 -16.31 7.30
N GLU A 59 -10.55 -16.07 8.52
CA GLU A 59 -10.51 -14.77 9.18
C GLU A 59 -9.51 -13.81 8.50
N ILE A 60 -8.29 -14.29 8.23
CA ILE A 60 -7.23 -13.56 7.54
C ILE A 60 -7.69 -13.13 6.14
N ILE A 61 -8.35 -14.02 5.40
CA ILE A 61 -8.92 -13.72 4.07
C ILE A 61 -10.04 -12.68 4.18
N ARG A 62 -10.82 -12.68 5.26
CA ARG A 62 -11.84 -11.64 5.46
C ARG A 62 -11.18 -10.27 5.65
N VAL A 63 -10.19 -10.17 6.53
CA VAL A 63 -9.43 -8.93 6.79
C VAL A 63 -8.72 -8.43 5.55
N GLN A 64 -8.16 -9.36 4.76
CA GLN A 64 -7.58 -9.05 3.46
C GLN A 64 -8.61 -8.33 2.59
N ARG A 65 -9.80 -8.91 2.38
CA ARG A 65 -10.86 -8.29 1.56
C ARG A 65 -11.30 -6.94 2.11
N GLU A 66 -11.52 -6.84 3.42
CA GLU A 66 -11.90 -5.60 4.08
C GLU A 66 -10.87 -4.50 3.83
N SER A 67 -9.57 -4.82 3.84
CA SER A 67 -8.51 -3.84 3.53
C SER A 67 -8.60 -3.29 2.10
N PHE A 68 -8.88 -4.15 1.10
CA PHE A 68 -9.05 -3.70 -0.28
C PHE A 68 -10.33 -2.87 -0.45
N GLU A 69 -11.43 -3.27 0.18
CA GLU A 69 -12.68 -2.51 0.17
C GLU A 69 -12.52 -1.14 0.83
N GLU A 70 -11.76 -1.05 1.92
CA GLU A 70 -11.46 0.21 2.59
C GLU A 70 -10.68 1.16 1.66
N VAL A 71 -9.63 0.66 1.00
CA VAL A 71 -8.81 1.43 0.06
C VAL A 71 -9.64 1.91 -1.13
N GLU A 72 -10.48 1.06 -1.71
CA GLU A 72 -11.39 1.43 -2.80
C GLU A 72 -12.48 2.42 -2.35
N GLY A 73 -12.95 2.30 -1.11
CA GLY A 73 -13.96 3.18 -0.52
C GLY A 73 -13.45 4.60 -0.22
N HIS A 74 -12.15 4.76 0.01
CA HIS A 74 -11.54 6.05 0.30
C HIS A 74 -11.48 6.95 -0.95
N LYS A 75 -12.21 8.06 -0.90
CA LYS A 75 -12.13 9.12 -1.91
C LYS A 75 -11.16 10.20 -1.43
N TYR A 76 -9.89 10.06 -1.79
CA TYR A 76 -8.84 11.05 -1.50
C TYR A 76 -9.02 12.39 -2.25
N GLY A 77 -9.91 12.42 -3.25
CA GLY A 77 -10.15 13.62 -4.05
C GLY A 77 -9.05 13.86 -5.08
N GLN A 78 -8.77 15.14 -5.37
CA GLN A 78 -7.73 15.56 -6.29
C GLN A 78 -6.99 16.76 -5.72
N GLU A 79 -5.67 16.73 -5.78
CA GLU A 79 -4.84 17.86 -5.38
C GLU A 79 -4.23 18.55 -6.63
N PRO A 80 -4.24 19.89 -6.72
CA PRO A 80 -3.64 20.59 -7.85
C PRO A 80 -2.13 20.32 -7.97
N LEU A 81 -1.69 20.10 -9.22
CA LEU A 81 -0.26 20.06 -9.54
C LEU A 81 0.29 21.49 -9.68
N THR A 82 1.41 21.75 -9.03
CA THR A 82 2.24 22.94 -9.21
C THR A 82 2.87 22.95 -10.60
N SER A 83 3.36 24.12 -11.02
CA SER A 83 4.07 24.25 -12.30
C SER A 83 5.34 23.41 -12.35
N PHE A 84 6.05 23.26 -11.23
CA PHE A 84 7.25 22.42 -11.14
C PHE A 84 6.90 20.95 -11.35
N GLU A 85 5.91 20.43 -10.62
CA GLU A 85 5.46 19.03 -10.74
C GLU A 85 5.02 18.69 -12.17
N LYS A 86 4.26 19.58 -12.81
CA LYS A 86 3.86 19.41 -14.22
C LYS A 86 5.04 19.30 -15.18
N SER A 87 6.16 19.97 -14.89
CA SER A 87 7.35 19.90 -15.75
C SER A 87 8.17 18.62 -15.58
N LYS A 88 7.94 17.87 -14.49
CA LYS A 88 8.61 16.61 -14.19
C LYS A 88 7.85 15.38 -14.68
N LEU A 89 6.55 15.51 -14.92
CA LEU A 89 5.69 14.41 -15.35
C LEU A 89 5.62 14.30 -16.88
N ASP A 90 5.65 13.06 -17.37
CA ASP A 90 5.42 12.74 -18.78
C ASP A 90 3.92 12.52 -19.05
N PHE A 91 3.23 13.59 -19.43
CA PHE A 91 1.80 13.54 -19.79
C PHE A 91 1.48 12.83 -21.11
N SER A 92 2.49 12.34 -21.85
CA SER A 92 2.23 11.38 -22.94
C SER A 92 1.84 9.99 -22.42
N LYS A 93 2.20 9.68 -21.17
CA LYS A 93 1.92 8.41 -20.48
C LYS A 93 0.98 8.57 -19.30
N ALA A 94 0.95 9.74 -18.69
CA ALA A 94 0.15 10.05 -17.50
C ALA A 94 -1.11 10.87 -17.83
N SER A 95 -2.23 10.53 -17.19
CA SER A 95 -3.41 11.40 -17.17
C SER A 95 -3.27 12.48 -16.09
N LEU A 96 -3.63 13.73 -16.40
CA LEU A 96 -3.66 14.82 -15.43
C LEU A 96 -4.56 14.50 -14.22
N PHE A 97 -5.72 13.88 -14.47
CA PHE A 97 -6.63 13.51 -13.40
C PHE A 97 -6.04 12.42 -12.50
N HIS A 98 -5.35 11.44 -13.09
CA HIS A 98 -4.67 10.39 -12.35
C HIS A 98 -3.57 10.97 -11.45
N ALA A 99 -2.67 11.78 -12.01
CA ALA A 99 -1.58 12.41 -11.27
C ALA A 99 -2.09 13.27 -10.08
N ARG A 100 -3.23 13.96 -10.24
CA ARG A 100 -3.85 14.73 -9.15
C ARG A 100 -4.44 13.85 -8.05
N SER A 101 -5.04 12.72 -8.41
CA SER A 101 -5.54 11.74 -7.45
C SER A 101 -4.38 11.12 -6.67
N VAL A 102 -3.32 10.71 -7.36
CA VAL A 102 -2.12 10.14 -6.75
C VAL A 102 -1.44 11.13 -5.81
N LYS A 103 -1.34 12.42 -6.20
CA LYS A 103 -0.84 13.46 -5.31
C LYS A 103 -1.67 13.62 -4.03
N ALA A 104 -3.00 13.59 -4.14
CA ALA A 104 -3.89 13.70 -2.98
C ALA A 104 -3.69 12.53 -2.01
N ILE A 105 -3.42 11.33 -2.54
CA ILE A 105 -3.11 10.14 -1.74
C ILE A 105 -1.75 10.30 -1.05
N ALA A 106 -0.72 10.70 -1.79
CA ALA A 106 0.61 10.93 -1.22
C ALA A 106 0.56 11.95 -0.08
N SER A 107 -0.18 13.04 -0.28
CA SER A 107 -0.44 14.08 0.71
C SER A 107 -1.12 13.53 1.98
N TYR A 108 -2.14 12.67 1.81
CA TYR A 108 -2.81 11.99 2.93
C TYR A 108 -1.85 11.12 3.77
N TYR A 109 -0.93 10.40 3.12
CA TYR A 109 0.07 9.57 3.79
C TYR A 109 1.35 10.32 4.19
N GLY A 110 1.41 11.64 3.97
CA GLY A 110 2.57 12.47 4.34
C GLY A 110 3.81 12.28 3.44
N VAL A 111 3.65 11.76 2.23
CA VAL A 111 4.73 11.58 1.25
C VAL A 111 4.90 12.86 0.42
N LEU A 112 5.94 13.64 0.73
CA LEU A 112 6.17 14.95 0.11
C LEU A 112 6.78 14.84 -1.30
N ASP A 113 7.74 13.92 -1.50
CA ASP A 113 8.40 13.68 -2.80
C ASP A 113 7.67 12.61 -3.63
N TRP A 114 6.36 12.78 -3.78
CA TRP A 114 5.48 11.78 -4.42
C TRP A 114 5.83 11.50 -5.89
N ILE A 115 6.49 12.44 -6.58
CA ILE A 115 6.92 12.30 -7.97
C ILE A 115 7.99 11.22 -8.11
N ALA A 116 8.87 11.05 -7.11
CA ALA A 116 9.90 10.01 -7.12
C ALA A 116 9.30 8.60 -7.19
N PHE A 117 8.05 8.46 -6.74
CA PHE A 117 7.31 7.21 -6.65
C PHE A 117 6.11 7.16 -7.60
N TYR A 118 5.94 8.17 -8.45
CA TYR A 118 4.82 8.23 -9.39
C TYR A 118 5.08 7.31 -10.58
N ASP A 119 4.22 6.30 -10.75
CA ASP A 119 4.23 5.44 -11.92
C ASP A 119 2.87 5.50 -12.63
N PRO A 120 2.78 6.02 -13.86
CA PRO A 120 1.50 6.12 -14.57
C PRO A 120 0.89 4.77 -14.98
N SER A 121 1.63 3.67 -14.87
CA SER A 121 1.12 2.31 -15.11
C SER A 121 0.42 1.71 -13.90
N LEU A 122 0.70 2.23 -12.69
CA LEU A 122 0.03 1.83 -11.47
C LEU A 122 -1.33 2.53 -11.34
N THR A 123 -2.28 1.81 -10.81
CA THR A 123 -3.58 2.31 -10.38
C THR A 123 -3.46 3.19 -9.14
N THR A 124 -4.51 3.96 -8.88
CA THR A 124 -4.67 4.74 -7.66
C THR A 124 -4.50 3.89 -6.39
N SER A 125 -5.03 2.66 -6.39
CA SER A 125 -4.96 1.74 -5.26
C SER A 125 -3.55 1.17 -5.04
N GLU A 126 -2.82 0.89 -6.11
CA GLU A 126 -1.42 0.45 -6.02
C GLU A 126 -0.51 1.55 -5.45
N HIS A 127 -0.77 2.82 -5.78
CA HIS A 127 -0.06 3.95 -5.14
C HIS A 127 -0.37 4.09 -3.65
N ILE A 128 -1.57 3.70 -3.19
CA ILE A 128 -1.92 3.74 -1.77
C ILE A 128 -1.02 2.79 -0.99
N GLY A 129 -0.85 1.55 -1.46
CA GLY A 129 0.07 0.58 -0.86
C GLY A 129 1.51 1.09 -0.81
N LEU A 130 1.98 1.66 -1.94
CA LEU A 130 3.32 2.25 -2.04
C LEU A 130 3.55 3.38 -1.03
N TYR A 131 2.62 4.34 -0.93
CA TYR A 131 2.78 5.48 -0.04
C TYR A 131 2.60 5.14 1.44
N GLN A 132 1.80 4.13 1.76
CA GLN A 132 1.75 3.60 3.12
C GLN A 132 3.07 2.98 3.55
N HIS A 133 3.72 2.23 2.66
CA HIS A 133 5.05 1.67 2.89
C HIS A 133 6.09 2.76 3.15
N GLU A 134 6.17 3.76 2.27
CA GLU A 134 7.12 4.87 2.43
C GLU A 134 6.87 5.72 3.68
N SER A 135 5.60 5.88 4.07
CA SER A 135 5.22 6.57 5.30
C SER A 135 5.64 5.77 6.55
N ALA A 136 5.46 4.45 6.53
CA ALA A 136 5.81 3.54 7.63
C ALA A 136 7.33 3.39 7.83
N ASP A 137 8.11 3.36 6.75
CA ASP A 137 9.57 3.25 6.81
C ASP A 137 10.28 4.55 7.22
N GLY A 138 9.54 5.65 7.44
CA GLY A 138 10.09 6.93 7.88
C GLY A 138 10.96 7.62 6.82
N VAL A 139 10.90 7.18 5.56
CA VAL A 139 11.68 7.74 4.44
C VAL A 139 11.17 9.13 4.03
N SER A 140 10.04 9.59 4.56
CA SER A 140 9.56 10.98 4.45
C SER A 140 10.27 11.95 5.41
N MET A 141 11.60 11.90 5.48
CA MET A 141 12.45 13.00 5.95
C MET A 141 13.63 13.20 4.99
N ARG A 142 13.35 13.67 3.78
CA ARG A 142 14.30 14.59 3.14
C ARG A 142 14.00 15.96 3.69
N GLU A 143 14.90 16.42 4.57
CA GLU A 143 14.93 17.75 5.17
C GLU A 143 14.33 18.81 4.23
N MET A 144 13.19 19.37 4.62
CA MET A 144 12.86 20.70 4.14
C MET A 144 13.92 21.63 4.75
N PRO A 145 14.79 22.29 3.95
CA PRO A 145 15.64 23.33 4.51
C PRO A 145 14.71 24.34 5.19
N THR A 146 14.99 24.64 6.45
CA THR A 146 14.22 25.52 7.35
C THR A 146 14.33 26.99 6.93
N GLU A 147 14.20 27.29 5.63
CA GLU A 147 14.48 28.60 5.06
C GLU A 147 13.46 28.96 3.97
N MET A 148 12.16 28.93 4.29
CA MET A 148 11.13 29.75 3.61
C MET A 148 9.94 30.03 4.56
N MET A 149 10.25 30.42 5.79
CA MET A 149 9.26 30.99 6.71
C MET A 149 9.86 32.16 7.49
N VAL A 150 10.30 33.20 6.76
CA VAL A 150 10.36 34.60 7.22
C VAL A 150 10.53 35.53 6.02
#